data_AF-A0A7K3Y231-F1
#
_entry.id   AF-A0A7K3Y231-F1
#
_cell.length_a   1.000
_cell.length_b   1.000
_cell.length_c   1.000
_cell.angle_alpha   90.00
_cell.angle_beta   90.00
_cell.angle_gamma   90.00
#
_symmetry.space_group_name_H-M   'P 1'
#
loop_
_entity.id
_entity.type
_entity.pdbx_description
1 polymer ?
#
loop_
_entity_poly.entity_id
_entity_poly.type
_entity_poly.pdbx_seq_one_letter_code
_entity_poly.pdbx_strand_id
1 'polypeptide(L)'
;MFPQRRMRRIRRRTIQPLFRETELQKTDLVMPVFVDESISTPLAIPSMPGQFRHPVDEVADYCERLQSAGIGAVILFGIPAKKDSEATEAYAADGVVQRAIRNIRERLPGMVIATDVCACEYTDHGHCGIIGETADGPDLENDLSLALMARIAVSHAESGVDIVAPSCMLDGMVQTIRKALDVAGYRDVLIMSYSSKFA
;
A
#
# COMPACT_ATOMS: atom_id res chain seq x y z
N MET A 1 23.48 0.62 -43.68
CA MET A 1 24.52 1.21 -42.80
C MET A 1 24.46 2.74 -42.93
N PHE A 2 25.27 3.50 -42.21
CA PHE A 2 25.44 4.93 -42.51
C PHE A 2 26.11 5.09 -43.89
N PRO A 3 25.70 6.04 -44.74
CA PRO A 3 24.75 7.13 -44.51
C PRO A 3 23.28 6.85 -44.86
N GLN A 4 22.93 5.64 -45.33
CA GLN A 4 21.58 5.28 -45.73
C GLN A 4 20.61 5.31 -44.53
N ARG A 5 21.04 4.76 -43.37
CA ARG A 5 20.31 4.82 -42.10
C ARG A 5 20.88 5.92 -41.20
N ARG A 6 20.11 6.98 -40.97
CA ARG A 6 20.46 8.09 -40.06
C ARG A 6 19.39 8.24 -38.99
N MET A 7 19.62 7.65 -37.82
CA MET A 7 18.66 7.70 -36.69
C MET A 7 18.41 9.12 -36.17
N ARG A 8 19.28 10.09 -36.47
CA ARG A 8 19.01 11.51 -36.15
C ARG A 8 17.80 12.10 -36.90
N ARG A 9 17.39 11.51 -38.04
CA ARG A 9 16.25 12.00 -38.83
C ARG A 9 14.93 11.95 -38.04
N ILE A 10 14.72 10.91 -37.24
CA ILE A 10 13.52 10.75 -36.39
C ILE A 10 13.58 11.57 -35.09
N ARG A 11 14.74 12.14 -34.75
CA ARG A 11 14.95 12.95 -33.53
C ARG A 11 14.70 14.45 -33.75
N ARG A 12 14.07 14.85 -34.86
CA ARG A 12 13.63 16.24 -35.08
C ARG A 12 12.49 16.55 -34.12
N ARG A 13 12.46 17.74 -33.50
CA ARG A 13 11.46 18.09 -32.47
C ARG A 13 10.00 17.89 -32.90
N THR A 14 9.69 18.12 -34.16
CA THR A 14 8.34 17.90 -34.71
C THR A 14 8.01 16.44 -35.02
N ILE A 15 9.03 15.59 -35.20
CA ILE A 15 8.91 14.17 -35.55
C ILE A 15 8.97 13.29 -34.30
N GLN A 16 9.80 13.68 -33.32
CA GLN A 16 10.05 12.90 -32.10
C GLN A 16 8.77 12.48 -31.36
N PRO A 17 7.71 13.31 -31.23
CA PRO A 17 6.46 12.87 -30.62
C PRO A 17 5.79 11.70 -31.34
N LEU A 18 5.90 11.59 -32.67
CA LEU A 18 5.32 10.51 -33.48
C LEU A 18 6.09 9.18 -33.36
N PHE A 19 7.32 9.23 -32.85
CA PHE A 19 8.20 8.07 -32.67
C PHE A 19 8.49 7.82 -31.18
N ARG A 20 7.67 8.39 -30.28
CA ARG A 20 7.78 8.13 -28.85
C ARG A 20 7.27 6.72 -28.57
N GLU A 21 8.10 5.90 -27.91
CA GLU A 21 7.78 4.51 -27.60
C GLU A 21 7.10 4.34 -26.22
N THR A 22 7.19 5.37 -25.37
CA THR A 22 6.69 5.32 -23.99
C THR A 22 6.00 6.63 -23.65
N GLU A 23 4.79 6.54 -23.11
CA GLU A 23 4.05 7.65 -22.55
C GLU A 23 3.87 7.41 -21.05
N LEU A 24 3.75 8.51 -20.29
CA LEU A 24 3.38 8.47 -18.89
C LEU A 24 2.13 9.32 -18.72
N GLN A 25 1.10 8.74 -18.14
CA GLN A 25 -0.19 9.34 -17.87
C GLN A 25 -0.45 9.34 -16.36
N LYS A 26 -1.39 10.17 -15.91
CA LYS A 26 -1.73 10.23 -14.48
C LYS A 26 -2.32 8.91 -13.96
N THR A 27 -2.91 8.12 -14.84
CA THR A 27 -3.44 6.77 -14.55
C THR A 27 -2.35 5.72 -14.31
N ASP A 28 -1.09 6.04 -14.60
CA ASP A 28 0.06 5.18 -14.29
C ASP A 28 0.59 5.40 -12.87
N LEU A 29 0.01 6.36 -12.13
CA LEU A 29 0.53 6.84 -10.84
C LEU A 29 -0.34 6.36 -9.68
N VAL A 30 0.30 5.78 -8.67
CA VAL A 30 -0.27 5.49 -7.34
C VAL A 30 0.50 6.29 -6.31
N MET A 31 -0.18 7.05 -5.45
CA MET A 31 0.47 7.87 -4.42
C MET A 31 0.54 7.13 -3.07
N PRO A 32 1.74 6.86 -2.51
CA PRO A 32 1.88 6.44 -1.12
C PRO A 32 1.42 7.54 -0.15
N VAL A 33 0.60 7.17 0.84
CA VAL A 33 0.11 8.10 1.87
C VAL A 33 0.38 7.51 3.24
N PHE A 34 1.10 8.27 4.08
CA PHE A 34 1.39 7.88 5.46
C PHE A 34 0.33 8.48 6.39
N VAL A 35 -0.34 7.63 7.16
CA VAL A 35 -1.39 8.01 8.10
C VAL A 35 -0.91 7.71 9.51
N ASP A 36 -0.91 8.71 10.37
CA ASP A 36 -0.40 8.59 11.74
C ASP A 36 -1.51 8.96 12.72
N GLU A 37 -1.91 8.02 13.56
CA GLU A 37 -3.02 8.23 14.50
C GLU A 37 -2.63 8.99 15.76
N SER A 38 -1.33 9.26 15.97
CA SER A 38 -0.81 9.96 17.15
C SER A 38 -0.71 11.48 16.95
N ILE A 39 -0.95 11.98 15.75
CA ILE A 39 -0.82 13.39 15.39
C ILE A 39 -2.19 14.02 15.09
N SER A 40 -2.29 15.33 15.25
CA SER A 40 -3.48 16.13 14.92
C SER A 40 -3.27 17.10 13.76
N THR A 41 -2.04 17.21 13.26
CA THR A 41 -1.67 18.07 12.12
C THR A 41 -0.57 17.38 11.31
N PRO A 42 -0.45 17.63 9.99
CA PRO A 42 0.52 16.95 9.16
C PRO A 42 1.97 17.12 9.65
N LEU A 43 2.70 16.02 9.76
CA LEU A 43 4.06 15.97 10.29
C LEU A 43 5.04 15.66 9.16
N ALA A 44 6.02 16.54 8.93
CA ALA A 44 7.03 16.33 7.90
C ALA A 44 7.91 15.11 8.19
N ILE A 45 8.29 14.36 7.15
CA ILE A 45 9.22 13.23 7.24
C ILE A 45 10.62 13.73 6.86
N PRO A 46 11.57 13.89 7.82
CA PRO A 46 12.86 14.56 7.54
C PRO A 46 13.70 13.86 6.47
N SER A 47 13.65 12.53 6.40
CA SER A 47 14.36 11.73 5.42
C SER A 47 13.71 11.73 4.03
N MET A 48 12.49 12.26 3.88
CA MET A 48 11.72 12.32 2.63
C MET A 48 11.20 13.75 2.42
N PRO A 49 12.04 14.70 1.99
CA PRO A 49 11.63 16.09 1.83
C PRO A 49 10.39 16.25 0.95
N GLY A 50 9.40 16.98 1.46
CA GLY A 50 8.10 17.19 0.80
C GLY A 50 7.04 16.12 1.10
N GLN A 51 7.39 15.06 1.84
CA GLN A 51 6.45 14.04 2.31
C GLN A 51 6.07 14.27 3.76
N PHE A 52 4.81 13.93 4.07
CA PHE A 52 4.20 14.15 5.37
C PHE A 52 3.47 12.89 5.82
N ARG A 53 3.40 12.73 7.13
CA ARG A 53 2.39 11.91 7.78
C ARG A 53 1.15 12.76 7.98
N HIS A 54 -0.01 12.21 7.71
CA HIS A 54 -1.29 12.90 7.84
C HIS A 54 -2.07 12.32 9.03
N PRO A 55 -2.77 13.15 9.82
CA PRO A 55 -3.69 12.65 10.82
C PRO A 55 -4.85 11.92 10.13
N VAL A 56 -5.44 10.95 10.82
CA VAL A 56 -6.57 10.13 10.30
C VAL A 56 -7.74 11.00 9.82
N ASP A 57 -8.01 12.12 10.50
CA ASP A 57 -9.15 12.98 10.19
C ASP A 57 -8.92 13.86 8.95
N GLU A 58 -7.67 14.21 8.61
CA GLU A 58 -7.34 15.08 7.47
C GLU A 58 -6.84 14.30 6.24
N VAL A 59 -6.67 12.97 6.33
CA VAL A 59 -6.15 12.16 5.20
C VAL A 59 -7.04 12.28 3.96
N ALA A 60 -8.35 12.44 4.15
CA ALA A 60 -9.29 12.64 3.06
C ALA A 60 -9.13 14.00 2.36
N ASP A 61 -8.79 15.08 3.09
CA ASP A 61 -8.47 16.39 2.50
C ASP A 61 -7.24 16.30 1.58
N TYR A 62 -6.22 15.55 2.04
CA TYR A 62 -5.04 15.31 1.24
C TYR A 62 -5.36 14.49 -0.01
N CYS A 63 -6.16 13.44 0.11
CA CYS A 63 -6.60 12.61 -1.00
C CYS A 63 -7.48 13.40 -2.00
N GLU A 64 -8.29 14.34 -1.55
CA GLU A 64 -9.11 15.21 -2.41
C GLU A 64 -8.23 16.12 -3.28
N ARG A 65 -7.13 16.63 -2.73
CA ARG A 65 -6.13 17.38 -3.49
C ARG A 65 -5.44 16.52 -4.55
N LEU A 66 -5.13 15.26 -4.23
CA LEU A 66 -4.56 14.30 -5.19
C LEU A 66 -5.54 14.02 -6.33
N GLN A 67 -6.80 13.76 -6.01
CA GLN A 67 -7.84 13.52 -7.01
C GLN A 67 -8.06 14.75 -7.90
N SER A 68 -8.08 15.96 -7.32
CA SER A 68 -8.17 17.22 -8.06
C SER A 68 -6.97 17.45 -9.00
N ALA A 69 -5.79 16.96 -8.62
CA ALA A 69 -4.61 16.94 -9.49
C ALA A 69 -4.64 15.84 -10.56
N GLY A 70 -5.64 14.94 -10.53
CA GLY A 70 -5.87 13.86 -11.47
C GLY A 70 -5.22 12.53 -11.08
N ILE A 71 -4.78 12.36 -9.83
CA ILE A 71 -4.29 11.09 -9.29
C ILE A 71 -5.47 10.31 -8.72
N GLY A 72 -5.78 9.17 -9.31
CA GLY A 72 -6.97 8.38 -8.98
C GLY A 72 -6.74 7.24 -7.99
N ALA A 73 -5.49 6.97 -7.59
CA ALA A 73 -5.14 5.83 -6.74
C ALA A 73 -4.14 6.21 -5.63
N VAL A 74 -4.38 5.71 -4.43
CA VAL A 74 -3.49 5.84 -3.28
C VAL A 74 -3.16 4.47 -2.68
N ILE A 75 -1.99 4.34 -2.04
CA ILE A 75 -1.65 3.22 -1.17
C ILE A 75 -1.37 3.72 0.25
N LEU A 76 -2.10 3.19 1.23
CA LEU A 76 -2.05 3.64 2.61
C LEU A 76 -1.01 2.86 3.42
N PHE A 77 -0.20 3.61 4.17
CA PHE A 77 0.71 3.11 5.21
C PHE A 77 0.31 3.71 6.55
N GLY A 78 -0.21 2.87 7.45
CA GLY A 78 -0.66 3.31 8.78
C GLY A 78 0.44 3.23 9.82
N ILE A 79 0.50 4.22 10.70
CA ILE A 79 1.41 4.30 11.85
C ILE A 79 0.53 4.29 13.10
N PRO A 80 0.49 3.17 13.84
CA PRO A 80 -0.33 3.04 15.03
C PRO A 80 0.31 3.77 16.23
N ALA A 81 -0.50 4.18 17.19
CA ALA A 81 -0.09 4.73 18.47
C ALA A 81 0.46 3.66 19.41
N LYS A 82 0.11 2.39 19.18
CA LYS A 82 0.55 1.24 19.99
C LYS A 82 1.04 0.12 19.08
N LYS A 83 2.04 -0.61 19.58
CA LYS A 83 2.63 -1.78 18.94
C LYS A 83 2.73 -2.90 19.96
N ASP A 84 2.57 -4.12 19.49
CA ASP A 84 2.72 -5.34 20.28
C ASP A 84 3.18 -6.50 19.40
N SER A 85 3.69 -7.57 20.00
CA SER A 85 4.21 -8.74 19.27
C SER A 85 3.16 -9.50 18.43
N GLU A 86 1.86 -9.27 18.66
CA GLU A 86 0.78 -9.90 17.89
C GLU A 86 0.23 -9.00 16.78
N ALA A 87 0.77 -7.79 16.63
CA ALA A 87 0.32 -6.75 15.71
C ALA A 87 -1.18 -6.45 15.82
N THR A 88 -1.72 -6.37 17.04
CA THR A 88 -3.19 -6.31 17.22
C THR A 88 -3.85 -5.11 16.53
N GLU A 89 -3.16 -3.96 16.48
CA GLU A 89 -3.63 -2.75 15.80
C GLU A 89 -3.67 -2.88 14.26
N ALA A 90 -2.98 -3.85 13.67
CA ALA A 90 -2.98 -4.05 12.22
C ALA A 90 -4.36 -4.48 11.68
N TYR A 91 -5.14 -5.20 12.50
CA TYR A 91 -6.45 -5.72 12.13
C TYR A 91 -7.59 -5.20 13.02
N ALA A 92 -7.32 -4.27 13.94
CA ALA A 92 -8.35 -3.64 14.77
C ALA A 92 -9.42 -2.96 13.91
N ALA A 93 -10.70 -3.09 14.27
CA ALA A 93 -11.80 -2.51 13.49
C ALA A 93 -11.70 -0.97 13.41
N ASP A 94 -11.14 -0.35 14.44
CA ASP A 94 -10.84 1.07 14.61
C ASP A 94 -9.35 1.41 14.43
N GLY A 95 -8.56 0.48 13.86
CA GLY A 95 -7.15 0.72 13.53
C GLY A 95 -6.95 1.89 12.56
N VAL A 96 -5.74 2.44 12.55
CA VAL A 96 -5.36 3.63 11.76
C VAL A 96 -5.72 3.51 10.28
N VAL A 97 -5.46 2.36 9.64
CA VAL A 97 -5.75 2.13 8.22
C VAL A 97 -7.26 1.98 7.99
N GLN A 98 -7.95 1.22 8.84
CA GLN A 98 -9.39 0.97 8.77
C GLN A 98 -10.19 2.28 8.85
N ARG A 99 -9.81 3.16 9.79
CA ARG A 99 -10.40 4.51 9.91
C ARG A 99 -10.08 5.36 8.68
N ALA A 100 -8.84 5.35 8.20
CA ALA A 100 -8.44 6.12 7.01
C ALA A 100 -9.22 5.69 5.75
N ILE A 101 -9.40 4.39 5.52
CA ILE A 101 -10.20 3.88 4.39
C ILE A 101 -11.62 4.43 4.46
N ARG A 102 -12.28 4.34 5.62
CA ARG A 102 -13.66 4.81 5.79
C ARG A 102 -13.77 6.32 5.56
N ASN A 103 -12.86 7.11 6.13
CA ASN A 103 -12.82 8.56 5.94
C ASN A 103 -12.64 8.95 4.46
N ILE A 104 -11.75 8.26 3.73
CA ILE A 104 -11.53 8.50 2.31
C ILE A 104 -12.74 8.07 1.49
N ARG A 105 -13.29 6.88 1.75
CA ARG A 105 -14.41 6.32 0.97
C ARG A 105 -15.68 7.16 1.10
N GLU A 106 -15.96 7.67 2.30
CA GLU A 106 -17.12 8.54 2.54
C GLU A 106 -17.07 9.82 1.69
N ARG A 107 -15.88 10.41 1.55
CA ARG A 107 -15.70 11.71 0.87
C ARG A 107 -15.36 11.58 -0.61
N LEU A 108 -14.66 10.51 -1.00
CA LEU A 108 -14.06 10.33 -2.32
C LEU A 108 -14.39 8.94 -2.87
N PRO A 109 -15.67 8.62 -3.16
CA PRO A 109 -16.08 7.28 -3.58
C PRO A 109 -15.40 6.80 -4.87
N GLY A 110 -14.92 7.72 -5.71
CA GLY A 110 -14.18 7.42 -6.94
C GLY A 110 -12.67 7.28 -6.80
N MET A 111 -12.10 7.41 -5.59
CA MET A 111 -10.68 7.15 -5.34
C MET A 111 -10.46 5.63 -5.20
N VAL A 112 -9.46 5.10 -5.90
CA VAL A 112 -8.98 3.73 -5.70
C VAL A 112 -8.08 3.70 -4.47
N ILE A 113 -8.42 2.87 -3.50
CA ILE A 113 -7.69 2.73 -2.24
C ILE A 113 -7.00 1.36 -2.22
N ALA A 114 -5.67 1.39 -2.17
CA ALA A 114 -4.83 0.25 -1.85
C ALA A 114 -4.33 0.33 -0.40
N THR A 115 -4.12 -0.81 0.25
CA THR A 115 -3.53 -0.86 1.60
C THR A 115 -2.38 -1.83 1.67
N ASP A 116 -1.35 -1.48 2.43
CA ASP A 116 -0.28 -2.41 2.77
C ASP A 116 -0.82 -3.54 3.68
N VAL A 117 -0.51 -4.79 3.36
CA VAL A 117 -0.78 -5.95 4.22
C VAL A 117 0.56 -6.50 4.70
N CYS A 118 0.95 -6.05 5.88
CA CYS A 118 2.18 -6.39 6.58
C CYS A 118 2.04 -6.10 8.08
N ALA A 119 2.87 -6.70 8.93
CA ALA A 119 2.88 -6.45 10.36
C ALA A 119 4.03 -5.55 10.85
N CYS A 120 4.98 -5.18 9.98
CA CYS A 120 6.21 -4.50 10.41
C CYS A 120 5.99 -3.18 11.14
N GLU A 121 4.97 -2.42 10.78
CA GLU A 121 4.67 -1.14 11.43
C GLU A 121 3.89 -1.34 12.75
N TYR A 122 3.36 -2.53 13.00
CA TYR A 122 2.46 -2.83 14.11
C TYR A 122 3.11 -3.73 15.19
N THR A 123 4.18 -4.43 14.83
CA THR A 123 4.96 -5.20 15.79
C THR A 123 5.95 -4.33 16.58
N ASP A 124 6.17 -4.66 17.85
CA ASP A 124 7.13 -3.96 18.71
C ASP A 124 8.59 -4.26 18.33
N HIS A 125 8.83 -5.38 17.64
CA HIS A 125 10.12 -5.79 17.10
C HIS A 125 10.33 -5.39 15.62
N GLY A 126 9.30 -4.90 14.92
CA GLY A 126 9.41 -4.37 13.56
C GLY A 126 9.52 -5.41 12.44
N HIS A 127 9.31 -6.69 12.72
CA HIS A 127 9.32 -7.75 11.69
C HIS A 127 7.97 -7.85 10.98
N CYS A 128 7.97 -8.40 9.77
CA CYS A 128 6.80 -8.45 8.88
C CYS A 128 5.69 -9.43 9.32
N GLY A 129 5.83 -10.09 10.46
CA GLY A 129 4.88 -11.06 11.00
C GLY A 129 5.28 -11.53 12.40
N ILE A 130 4.85 -12.73 12.78
CA ILE A 130 5.04 -13.33 14.11
C ILE A 130 6.46 -13.90 14.24
N ILE A 131 7.15 -13.58 15.34
CA ILE A 131 8.44 -14.19 15.70
C ILE A 131 8.21 -15.36 16.65
N GLY A 132 8.83 -16.50 16.37
CA GLY A 132 8.78 -17.71 17.19
C GLY A 132 10.10 -18.47 17.19
N GLU A 133 10.16 -19.55 17.95
CA GLU A 133 11.36 -20.42 18.00
C GLU A 133 11.40 -21.33 16.77
N THR A 134 12.45 -21.20 15.96
CA THR A 134 12.71 -22.07 14.81
C THR A 134 13.91 -23.00 15.05
N ALA A 135 14.24 -23.83 14.07
CA ALA A 135 15.41 -24.72 14.16
C ALA A 135 16.75 -23.97 14.34
N ASP A 136 16.83 -22.72 13.86
CA ASP A 136 18.02 -21.87 13.92
C ASP A 136 17.91 -20.74 14.96
N GLY A 137 16.90 -20.80 15.84
CA GLY A 137 16.61 -19.81 16.87
C GLY A 137 15.40 -18.92 16.55
N PRO A 138 15.22 -17.80 17.28
CA PRO A 138 14.08 -16.91 17.08
C PRO A 138 14.07 -16.29 15.69
N ASP A 139 13.03 -16.55 14.91
CA ASP A 139 12.86 -16.01 13.56
C ASP A 139 11.37 -15.90 13.18
N LEU A 140 11.10 -15.34 11.99
CA LEU A 140 9.78 -15.15 11.43
C LEU A 140 9.09 -16.48 11.09
N GLU A 141 7.98 -16.75 11.76
CA GLU A 141 7.18 -17.95 11.56
C GLU A 141 6.23 -17.76 10.38
N ASN A 142 6.50 -18.44 9.26
CA ASN A 142 5.78 -18.22 8.00
C ASN A 142 4.27 -18.41 8.15
N ASP A 143 3.83 -19.57 8.64
CA ASP A 143 2.41 -19.96 8.61
C ASP A 143 1.56 -19.22 9.65
N LEU A 144 2.14 -18.93 10.83
CA LEU A 144 1.49 -18.07 11.82
C LEU A 144 1.33 -16.64 11.28
N SER A 145 2.35 -16.15 10.57
CA SER A 145 2.29 -14.84 9.92
C SER A 145 1.28 -14.81 8.78
N LEU A 146 1.12 -15.90 8.01
CA LEU A 146 0.08 -16.01 6.99
C LEU A 146 -1.34 -15.86 7.58
N ALA A 147 -1.60 -16.48 8.73
CA ALA A 147 -2.87 -16.35 9.44
C ALA A 147 -3.13 -14.90 9.89
N LEU A 148 -2.08 -14.20 10.36
CA LEU A 148 -2.15 -12.78 10.68
C LEU A 148 -2.46 -11.93 9.41
N MET A 149 -1.77 -12.16 8.30
CA MET A 149 -2.01 -11.43 7.04
C MET A 149 -3.43 -11.61 6.52
N ALA A 150 -4.02 -12.80 6.68
CA ALA A 150 -5.42 -13.04 6.33
C ALA A 150 -6.36 -12.15 7.16
N ARG A 151 -6.12 -12.01 8.48
CA ARG A 151 -6.93 -11.14 9.36
C ARG A 151 -6.84 -9.68 8.96
N ILE A 152 -5.62 -9.19 8.70
CA ILE A 152 -5.36 -7.81 8.26
C ILE A 152 -6.04 -7.53 6.91
N ALA A 153 -5.92 -8.44 5.94
CA ALA A 153 -6.55 -8.24 4.63
C ALA A 153 -8.07 -8.18 4.73
N VAL A 154 -8.68 -9.04 5.57
CA VAL A 154 -10.14 -9.04 5.77
C VAL A 154 -10.61 -7.77 6.49
N SER A 155 -9.89 -7.27 7.51
CA SER A 155 -10.27 -6.02 8.19
C SER A 155 -10.19 -4.79 7.26
N HIS A 156 -9.23 -4.78 6.33
CA HIS A 156 -9.16 -3.76 5.28
C HIS A 156 -10.34 -3.86 4.30
N ALA A 157 -10.71 -5.08 3.91
CA ALA A 157 -11.86 -5.34 3.04
C ALA A 157 -13.20 -4.94 3.69
N GLU A 158 -13.39 -5.25 4.97
CA GLU A 158 -14.54 -4.81 5.77
C GLU A 158 -14.66 -3.28 5.82
N SER A 159 -13.54 -2.56 5.69
CA SER A 159 -13.51 -1.09 5.69
C SER A 159 -13.75 -0.48 4.31
N GLY A 160 -13.80 -1.27 3.23
CA GLY A 160 -14.10 -0.81 1.88
C GLY A 160 -12.88 -0.54 0.98
N VAL A 161 -11.77 -1.24 1.21
CA VAL A 161 -10.58 -1.19 0.34
C VAL A 161 -10.87 -1.80 -1.04
N ASP A 162 -10.22 -1.28 -2.09
CA ASP A 162 -10.30 -1.86 -3.43
C ASP A 162 -9.20 -2.90 -3.66
N ILE A 163 -8.00 -2.65 -3.11
CA ILE A 163 -6.80 -3.45 -3.34
C ILE A 163 -6.09 -3.71 -2.01
N VAL A 164 -5.82 -4.98 -1.69
CA VAL A 164 -4.87 -5.33 -0.63
C VAL A 164 -3.51 -5.64 -1.25
N ALA A 165 -2.44 -5.08 -0.70
CA ALA A 165 -1.10 -5.17 -1.24
C ALA A 165 -0.15 -5.87 -0.24
N PRO A 166 -0.06 -7.22 -0.27
CA PRO A 166 0.79 -7.94 0.68
C PRO A 166 2.27 -7.69 0.40
N SER A 167 2.97 -7.16 1.40
CA SER A 167 4.38 -6.78 1.32
C SER A 167 5.29 -7.51 2.33
N CYS A 168 4.72 -8.48 3.06
CA CYS A 168 5.37 -9.25 4.12
C CYS A 168 6.37 -10.32 3.64
N MET A 169 6.41 -10.63 2.34
CA MET A 169 7.32 -11.62 1.73
C MET A 169 7.23 -13.03 2.33
N LEU A 170 6.04 -13.43 2.77
CA LEU A 170 5.75 -14.78 3.24
C LEU A 170 5.42 -15.72 2.08
N ASP A 171 5.92 -16.94 2.14
CA ASP A 171 5.60 -17.98 1.17
C ASP A 171 4.11 -18.32 1.26
N GLY A 172 3.41 -18.24 0.12
CA GLY A 172 1.97 -18.53 0.05
C GLY A 172 1.03 -17.37 0.41
N MET A 173 1.55 -16.15 0.69
CA MET A 173 0.74 -15.01 1.14
C MET A 173 -0.47 -14.70 0.23
N VAL A 174 -0.28 -14.72 -1.09
CA VAL A 174 -1.34 -14.43 -2.05
C VAL A 174 -2.46 -15.47 -1.99
N GLN A 175 -2.10 -16.76 -1.89
CA GLN A 175 -3.07 -17.84 -1.82
C GLN A 175 -3.89 -17.75 -0.53
N THR A 176 -3.22 -17.52 0.60
CA THR A 176 -3.88 -17.42 1.91
C THR A 176 -4.82 -16.22 1.98
N ILE A 177 -4.36 -15.05 1.53
CA ILE A 177 -5.19 -13.83 1.51
C ILE A 177 -6.39 -13.99 0.58
N ARG A 178 -6.20 -14.53 -0.64
CA ARG A 178 -7.30 -14.76 -1.59
C ARG A 178 -8.38 -15.67 -0.98
N LYS A 179 -7.96 -16.80 -0.37
CA LYS A 179 -8.88 -17.72 0.30
C LYS A 179 -9.66 -17.02 1.42
N ALA A 180 -8.99 -16.23 2.26
CA ALA A 180 -9.62 -15.52 3.37
C ALA A 180 -10.66 -14.49 2.88
N LEU A 181 -10.30 -13.68 1.88
CA LEU A 181 -11.22 -12.71 1.26
C LEU A 181 -12.44 -13.41 0.64
N ASP A 182 -12.24 -14.52 -0.07
CA ASP A 182 -13.33 -15.28 -0.69
C ASP A 182 -14.31 -15.86 0.32
N VAL A 183 -13.79 -16.41 1.42
CA VAL A 183 -14.59 -16.96 2.54
C VAL A 183 -15.38 -15.85 3.23
N ALA A 184 -14.78 -14.68 3.41
CA ALA A 184 -15.42 -13.50 4.01
C ALA A 184 -16.39 -12.77 3.07
N GLY A 185 -16.48 -13.16 1.80
CA GLY A 185 -17.40 -12.57 0.81
C GLY A 185 -16.82 -11.42 -0.02
N TYR A 186 -15.55 -11.07 0.16
CA TYR A 186 -14.85 -9.97 -0.52
C TYR A 186 -14.16 -10.42 -1.82
N ARG A 187 -14.95 -10.99 -2.74
CA ARG A 187 -14.43 -11.62 -3.98
C ARG A 187 -13.81 -10.63 -4.95
N ASP A 188 -14.33 -9.41 -4.99
CA ASP A 188 -13.90 -8.38 -5.95
C ASP A 188 -12.71 -7.55 -5.47
N VAL A 189 -12.31 -7.68 -4.20
CA VAL A 189 -11.10 -7.02 -3.68
C VAL A 189 -9.88 -7.60 -4.37
N LEU A 190 -9.08 -6.72 -4.99
CA LEU A 190 -7.89 -7.09 -5.75
C LEU A 190 -6.71 -7.36 -4.83
N ILE A 191 -5.75 -8.16 -5.32
CA ILE A 191 -4.48 -8.40 -4.65
C ILE A 191 -3.34 -7.86 -5.52
N MET A 192 -2.65 -6.84 -5.03
CA MET A 192 -1.44 -6.30 -5.65
C MET A 192 -0.21 -6.84 -4.90
N SER A 193 0.22 -8.04 -5.27
CA SER A 193 1.33 -8.71 -4.61
C SER A 193 2.66 -7.97 -4.82
N TYR A 194 3.40 -7.73 -3.74
CA TYR A 194 4.84 -7.48 -3.84
C TYR A 194 5.54 -8.81 -4.12
N SER A 195 5.38 -9.34 -5.33
CA SER A 195 5.92 -10.66 -5.72
C SER A 195 7.45 -10.71 -5.72
N SER A 196 8.08 -9.55 -5.90
CA SER A 196 9.53 -9.39 -5.92
C SER A 196 9.92 -8.15 -5.13
N LYS A 197 10.10 -8.31 -3.82
CA LYS A 197 10.63 -7.28 -2.89
C LYS A 197 12.00 -7.74 -2.40
N PHE A 198 13.01 -6.90 -2.56
CA PHE A 198 14.38 -7.20 -2.18
C PHE A 198 14.64 -6.81 -0.71
N ALA A 199 15.63 -7.47 -0.10
CA ALA A 199 16.16 -7.15 1.22
C ALA A 199 17.15 -5.97 1.17
#